data_AF-A0A553FGW7-F1
#
_entry.id   AF-A0A553FGW7-F1
#
_cell.length_a   1.000
_cell.length_b   1.000
_cell.length_c   1.000
_cell.angle_alpha   90.00
_cell.angle_beta   90.00
_cell.angle_gamma   90.00
#
_symmetry.space_group_name_H-M   'P 1'
#
loop_
_entity.id
_entity.type
_entity.pdbx_description
1 polymer ?
#
loop_
_entity_poly.entity_id
_entity_poly.type
_entity_poly.pdbx_seq_one_letter_code
_entity_poly.pdbx_strand_id
1 'polypeptide(L)'
;MIIYNITAKALIALGVLFFSSIFLKVIAGIDLIPDSTYLSHYFISFAGAMVLAWGLVMNKAANNKQAFPIVAYATGVMFILLAVMRVVAFFVAEQVFDFVPSLIAHALPAVESVTFFVLGFVFLTRYKS
;
A
#
# COMPACT_ATOMS: atom_id res chain seq x y z
N MET A 1 -14.28 10.72 -8.13
CA MET A 1 -14.57 9.34 -8.59
C MET A 1 -13.38 8.71 -9.30
N ILE A 2 -12.72 9.41 -10.23
CA ILE A 2 -11.53 8.90 -10.96
C ILE A 2 -10.43 8.41 -10.01
N ILE A 3 -9.99 9.24 -9.05
CA ILE A 3 -8.92 8.88 -8.10
C ILE A 3 -9.29 7.64 -7.27
N TYR A 4 -10.54 7.56 -6.80
CA TYR A 4 -11.03 6.42 -6.03
C TYR A 4 -10.90 5.10 -6.81
N ASN A 5 -11.34 5.09 -8.07
CA ASN A 5 -11.28 3.91 -8.93
C ASN A 5 -9.84 3.53 -9.29
N ILE A 6 -8.97 4.51 -9.52
CA ILE A 6 -7.54 4.27 -9.75
C ILE A 6 -6.93 3.63 -8.49
N THR A 7 -7.19 4.18 -7.32
CA THR A 7 -6.70 3.63 -6.05
C THR A 7 -7.20 2.20 -5.83
N ALA A 8 -8.49 1.92 -6.05
CA ALA A 8 -9.03 0.58 -5.91
C ALA A 8 -8.30 -0.43 -6.81
N LYS A 9 -8.09 -0.09 -8.09
CA LYS A 9 -7.35 -0.93 -9.04
C LYS A 9 -5.88 -1.10 -8.67
N ALA A 10 -5.23 -0.03 -8.21
CA ALA A 10 -3.84 -0.08 -7.77
C ALA A 10 -3.66 -0.99 -6.56
N LEU A 11 -4.58 -0.93 -5.57
CA LEU A 11 -4.57 -1.83 -4.43
C LEU A 11 -4.83 -3.28 -4.82
N ILE A 12 -5.74 -3.53 -5.76
CA ILE A 12 -5.95 -4.90 -6.29
C ILE A 12 -4.66 -5.41 -6.93
N ALA A 13 -4.04 -4.64 -7.83
CA ALA A 13 -2.81 -5.05 -8.52
C ALA A 13 -1.65 -5.28 -7.53
N LEU A 14 -1.44 -4.36 -6.60
CA LEU A 14 -0.42 -4.47 -5.56
C LEU A 14 -0.68 -5.66 -4.64
N GLY A 15 -1.94 -5.86 -4.24
CA GLY A 15 -2.36 -6.97 -3.41
C GLY A 15 -2.11 -8.32 -4.07
N VAL A 16 -2.43 -8.46 -5.37
CA VAL A 16 -2.13 -9.69 -6.14
C VAL A 16 -0.62 -9.94 -6.21
N LEU A 17 0.18 -8.90 -6.48
CA LEU A 17 1.64 -9.03 -6.54
C LEU A 17 2.22 -9.52 -5.21
N PHE A 18 1.86 -8.87 -4.10
CA PHE A 18 2.34 -9.23 -2.77
C PHE A 18 1.81 -10.57 -2.30
N PHE A 19 0.54 -10.87 -2.54
CA PHE A 19 -0.06 -12.17 -2.23
C PHE A 19 0.66 -13.31 -2.96
N SER A 20 1.10 -13.08 -4.19
CA SER A 20 1.83 -14.08 -4.97
C SER A 20 3.23 -14.37 -4.42
N SER A 21 3.75 -13.54 -3.50
CA SER A 21 5.12 -13.63 -2.96
C SER A 21 5.46 -15.01 -2.39
N ILE A 22 4.57 -15.58 -1.56
CA ILE A 22 4.85 -16.88 -0.95
C ILE A 22 4.75 -18.04 -1.94
N PHE A 23 3.83 -17.96 -2.89
CA PHE A 23 3.68 -18.97 -3.94
C PHE A 23 4.91 -18.99 -4.84
N LEU A 24 5.42 -17.81 -5.22
CA LEU A 24 6.64 -17.68 -6.01
C LEU A 24 7.85 -18.25 -5.27
N LYS A 25 8.00 -17.98 -3.96
CA LYS A 25 9.07 -18.56 -3.13
C LYS A 25 8.96 -20.08 -3.04
N VAL A 26 7.77 -20.60 -2.73
CA VAL A 26 7.57 -22.04 -2.46
C VAL A 26 7.59 -22.88 -3.73
N ILE A 27 6.99 -22.41 -4.83
CA ILE A 27 6.81 -23.20 -6.06
C ILE A 27 7.97 -23.00 -7.02
N ALA A 28 8.48 -21.78 -7.15
CA ALA A 28 9.48 -21.42 -8.16
C ALA A 28 10.86 -21.07 -7.57
N GLY A 29 11.00 -21.01 -6.23
CA GLY A 29 12.24 -20.58 -5.58
C GLY A 29 12.60 -19.11 -5.87
N ILE A 30 11.62 -18.30 -6.28
CA ILE A 30 11.85 -16.90 -6.70
C ILE A 30 11.71 -15.97 -5.50
N ASP A 31 12.74 -15.14 -5.31
CA ASP A 31 12.79 -14.11 -4.28
C ASP A 31 12.37 -12.76 -4.87
N LEU A 32 11.16 -12.32 -4.55
CA LEU A 32 10.70 -10.95 -4.86
C LEU A 32 11.52 -9.89 -4.12
N ILE A 33 12.04 -10.23 -2.95
CA ILE A 33 13.00 -9.41 -2.20
C ILE A 33 14.26 -10.26 -2.03
N PRO A 34 15.42 -9.81 -2.55
CA PRO A 34 16.68 -10.54 -2.41
C PRO A 34 16.98 -10.91 -0.96
N ASP A 35 17.50 -12.11 -0.73
CA ASP A 35 17.92 -12.63 0.58
C ASP A 35 16.82 -12.67 1.66
N SER A 36 15.55 -12.56 1.26
CA SER A 36 14.44 -12.58 2.20
C SER A 36 14.01 -14.00 2.61
N THR A 37 13.62 -14.14 3.86
CA THR A 37 13.28 -15.45 4.46
C THR A 37 11.88 -15.91 4.07
N TYR A 38 11.58 -17.21 4.22
CA TYR A 38 10.19 -17.72 4.08
C TYR A 38 9.20 -16.97 4.97
N LEU A 39 9.62 -16.56 6.17
CA LEU A 39 8.80 -15.78 7.08
C LEU A 39 8.52 -14.37 6.51
N SER A 40 9.51 -13.73 5.89
CA SER A 40 9.35 -12.45 5.18
C SER A 40 8.33 -12.58 4.05
N HIS A 41 8.45 -13.60 3.21
CA HIS A 41 7.50 -13.90 2.13
C HIS A 41 6.08 -14.16 2.65
N TYR A 42 5.94 -14.84 3.79
CA TYR A 42 4.65 -15.07 4.45
C TYR A 42 3.99 -13.75 4.88
N PHE A 43 4.74 -12.86 5.55
CA PHE A 43 4.21 -11.56 5.96
C PHE A 43 3.84 -10.67 4.78
N ILE A 44 4.66 -10.66 3.72
CA ILE A 44 4.35 -9.94 2.48
C ILE A 44 3.07 -10.49 1.86
N SER A 45 2.93 -11.81 1.79
CA SER A 45 1.74 -12.46 1.24
C SER A 45 0.49 -12.16 2.07
N PHE A 46 0.61 -12.18 3.40
CA PHE A 46 -0.47 -11.85 4.31
C PHE A 46 -0.92 -10.40 4.14
N ALA A 47 0.02 -9.44 4.11
CA ALA A 47 -0.27 -8.04 3.83
C ALA A 47 -0.90 -7.87 2.43
N GLY A 48 -0.40 -8.62 1.43
CA GLY A 48 -0.95 -8.65 0.08
C GLY A 48 -2.41 -9.09 0.04
N ALA A 49 -2.79 -10.12 0.80
CA ALA A 49 -4.17 -10.56 0.93
C ALA A 49 -5.08 -9.47 1.51
N MET A 50 -4.62 -8.77 2.56
CA MET A 50 -5.37 -7.66 3.16
C MET A 50 -5.55 -6.49 2.18
N VAL A 51 -4.48 -6.11 1.48
CA VAL A 51 -4.49 -5.04 0.47
C VAL A 51 -5.41 -5.39 -0.70
N LEU A 52 -5.37 -6.64 -1.17
CA LEU A 52 -6.26 -7.14 -2.21
C LEU A 52 -7.72 -7.09 -1.77
N ALA A 53 -8.03 -7.62 -0.58
CA ALA A 53 -9.38 -7.58 -0.04
C ALA A 53 -9.90 -6.14 0.09
N TRP A 54 -9.06 -5.20 0.57
CA TRP A 54 -9.44 -3.79 0.66
C TRP A 54 -9.68 -3.15 -0.72
N GLY A 55 -8.82 -3.42 -1.69
CA GLY A 55 -9.00 -2.96 -3.07
C GLY A 55 -10.31 -3.46 -3.71
N LEU A 56 -10.68 -4.72 -3.45
CA LEU A 56 -11.96 -5.29 -3.89
C LEU A 56 -13.16 -4.63 -3.19
N VAL A 57 -13.06 -4.38 -1.87
CA VAL A 57 -14.08 -3.64 -1.10
C VAL A 57 -14.28 -2.25 -1.68
N MET A 58 -13.20 -1.51 -1.94
CA MET A 58 -13.27 -0.20 -2.58
C MET A 58 -13.97 -0.30 -3.95
N ASN A 59 -13.51 -1.21 -4.81
CA ASN A 59 -14.09 -1.37 -6.14
C ASN A 59 -15.60 -1.69 -6.10
N LYS A 60 -16.05 -2.50 -5.13
CA LYS A 60 -17.46 -2.81 -4.93
C LYS A 60 -18.25 -1.62 -4.38
N ALA A 61 -17.68 -0.88 -3.44
CA ALA A 61 -18.31 0.27 -2.80
C ALA A 61 -18.46 1.49 -3.75
N ALA A 62 -17.70 1.55 -4.85
CA ALA A 62 -17.76 2.62 -5.84
C ALA A 62 -19.19 2.94 -6.35
N ASN A 63 -20.06 1.93 -6.41
CA ASN A 63 -21.43 2.06 -6.91
C ASN A 63 -22.49 2.14 -5.80
N ASN A 64 -22.09 2.14 -4.52
CA ASN A 64 -23.00 2.19 -3.38
C ASN A 64 -22.93 3.56 -2.69
N LYS A 65 -23.98 4.36 -2.81
CA LYS A 65 -24.03 5.74 -2.28
C LYS A 65 -23.83 5.83 -0.76
N GLN A 66 -24.18 4.80 0.00
CA GLN A 66 -24.01 4.78 1.46
C GLN A 66 -22.62 4.30 1.87
N ALA A 67 -22.11 3.24 1.22
CA ALA A 67 -20.81 2.65 1.58
C ALA A 67 -19.63 3.47 1.05
N PHE A 68 -19.79 4.13 -0.10
CA PHE A 68 -18.74 4.92 -0.75
C PHE A 68 -18.06 5.93 0.17
N PRO A 69 -18.77 6.86 0.85
CA PRO A 69 -18.12 7.86 1.71
C PRO A 69 -17.40 7.23 2.90
N ILE A 70 -17.95 6.15 3.47
CA ILE A 70 -17.35 5.42 4.61
C ILE A 70 -16.01 4.80 4.20
N VAL A 71 -16.00 4.07 3.08
CA VAL A 71 -14.79 3.41 2.57
C VAL A 71 -13.77 4.45 2.12
N ALA A 72 -14.21 5.55 1.52
CA ALA A 72 -13.33 6.65 1.13
C ALA A 72 -12.66 7.29 2.35
N TYR A 73 -13.42 7.57 3.41
CA TYR A 73 -12.88 8.12 4.66
C TYR A 73 -11.85 7.17 5.29
N ALA A 74 -12.19 5.88 5.44
CA ALA A 74 -11.28 4.87 5.99
C ALA A 74 -9.99 4.75 5.17
N THR A 75 -10.09 4.79 3.83
CA THR A 75 -8.93 4.80 2.93
C THR A 75 -8.09 6.07 3.12
N GLY A 76 -8.73 7.21 3.33
CA GLY A 76 -8.04 8.47 3.64
C GLY A 76 -7.22 8.38 4.92
N VAL A 77 -7.83 7.88 6.00
CA VAL A 77 -7.13 7.64 7.29
C VAL A 77 -5.97 6.67 7.12
N MET A 78 -6.18 5.57 6.39
CA MET A 78 -5.14 4.59 6.11
C MET A 78 -3.92 5.25 5.42
N PHE A 79 -4.14 6.10 4.43
CA PHE A 79 -3.04 6.82 3.78
C PHE A 79 -2.29 7.76 4.73
N ILE A 80 -2.98 8.46 5.63
CA ILE A 80 -2.31 9.29 6.64
C ILE A 80 -1.45 8.43 7.58
N LEU A 81 -1.96 7.29 8.04
CA LEU A 81 -1.21 6.36 8.89
C LEU A 81 0.02 5.78 8.16
N LEU A 82 -0.13 5.44 6.87
CA LEU A 82 1.00 5.02 6.03
C LEU A 82 2.05 6.14 5.91
N ALA A 83 1.62 7.38 5.69
CA ALA A 83 2.54 8.53 5.65
C ALA A 83 3.33 8.67 6.96
N VAL A 84 2.66 8.57 8.12
CA VAL A 84 3.31 8.65 9.44
C VAL A 84 4.32 7.52 9.61
N MET A 85 3.95 6.28 9.27
CA MET A 85 4.86 5.14 9.33
C MET A 85 6.11 5.36 8.46
N ARG A 86 5.94 5.91 7.25
CA ARG A 86 7.05 6.22 6.34
C ARG A 86 7.97 7.31 6.88
N VAL A 87 7.42 8.31 7.56
CA VAL A 87 8.22 9.33 8.27
C VAL A 87 9.03 8.69 9.40
N VAL A 88 8.45 7.80 10.20
CA VAL A 88 9.18 7.08 11.26
C VAL A 88 10.31 6.24 10.66
N ALA A 89 10.03 5.49 9.58
CA ALA A 89 11.04 4.68 8.90
C ALA A 89 12.21 5.54 8.38
N PHE A 90 11.92 6.74 7.86
CA PHE A 90 12.94 7.68 7.39
C PHE A 90 13.87 8.17 8.52
N PHE A 91 13.37 8.34 9.74
CA PHE A 91 14.18 8.81 10.88
C PHE A 91 14.90 7.69 11.64
N VAL A 92 14.42 6.45 11.57
CA VAL A 92 14.94 5.33 12.38
C VAL A 92 15.86 4.41 11.60
N ALA A 93 15.70 4.27 10.29
CA ALA A 93 16.56 3.39 9.48
C ALA A 93 17.72 4.17 8.84
N GLU A 94 18.94 3.64 8.94
CA GLU A 94 20.08 4.15 8.15
C GLU A 94 19.79 4.04 6.65
N GLN A 95 19.07 2.99 6.24
CA GLN A 95 18.53 2.82 4.89
C GLN A 95 17.25 1.97 4.96
N VAL A 96 16.13 2.47 4.41
CA VAL A 96 14.84 1.72 4.41
C VAL A 96 14.82 0.63 3.34
N PHE A 97 15.63 0.79 2.29
CA PHE A 97 15.75 -0.12 1.16
C PHE A 97 17.22 -0.33 0.80
N ASP A 98 17.82 -1.40 1.33
CA ASP A 98 19.24 -1.72 1.14
C ASP A 98 19.60 -2.06 -0.32
N PHE A 99 18.60 -2.44 -1.12
CA PHE A 99 18.77 -2.82 -2.53
C PHE A 99 18.69 -1.63 -3.51
N VAL A 100 18.45 -0.41 -3.00
CA VAL A 100 18.28 0.81 -3.81
C VAL A 100 19.49 1.73 -3.60
N PRO A 101 20.02 2.41 -4.65
CA PRO A 101 21.10 3.39 -4.49
C PRO A 101 20.79 4.41 -3.39
N SER A 102 21.76 4.74 -2.53
CA SER A 102 21.58 5.49 -1.28
C SER A 102 20.77 6.78 -1.45
N LEU A 103 21.03 7.56 -2.52
CA LEU A 103 20.31 8.80 -2.80
C LEU A 103 18.79 8.57 -3.00
N ILE A 104 18.42 7.50 -3.69
CA ILE A 104 17.03 7.13 -3.95
C ILE A 104 16.42 6.50 -2.69
N ALA A 105 17.19 5.72 -1.94
CA ALA A 105 16.73 5.09 -0.70
C ALA A 105 16.35 6.12 0.39
N HIS A 106 17.01 7.29 0.43
CA HIS A 106 16.62 8.39 1.32
C HIS A 106 15.46 9.23 0.76
N ALA A 107 15.43 9.50 -0.55
CA ALA A 107 14.38 10.32 -1.14
C ALA A 107 13.02 9.61 -1.21
N LEU A 108 13.01 8.28 -1.38
CA LEU A 108 11.80 7.50 -1.60
C LEU A 108 10.82 7.54 -0.42
N PRO A 109 11.23 7.32 0.85
CA PRO A 109 10.33 7.43 1.99
C PRO A 109 9.70 8.82 2.14
N ALA A 110 10.46 9.89 1.84
CA ALA A 110 9.94 11.26 1.88
C ALA A 110 8.87 11.49 0.80
N VAL A 111 9.14 11.07 -0.44
CA VAL A 111 8.19 11.18 -1.56
C VAL A 111 6.93 10.34 -1.30
N GLU A 112 7.07 9.12 -0.80
CA GLU A 112 5.96 8.27 -0.40
C GLU A 112 5.13 8.94 0.70
N SER A 113 5.77 9.54 1.71
CA SER A 113 5.09 10.25 2.79
C SER A 113 4.24 11.40 2.27
N VAL A 114 4.80 12.27 1.41
CA VAL A 114 4.05 13.38 0.81
C VAL A 114 2.91 12.85 -0.06
N THR A 115 3.17 11.82 -0.87
CA THR A 115 2.16 11.23 -1.76
C THR A 115 0.98 10.68 -0.96
N PHE A 116 1.26 9.89 0.08
CA PHE A 116 0.23 9.35 0.95
C PHE A 116 -0.50 10.44 1.73
N PHE A 117 0.19 11.48 2.18
CA PHE A 117 -0.47 12.60 2.86
C PHE A 117 -1.46 13.33 1.94
N VAL A 118 -1.05 13.61 0.70
CA VAL A 118 -1.89 14.25 -0.32
C VAL A 118 -3.08 13.36 -0.68
N LEU A 119 -2.86 12.06 -0.92
CA LEU A 119 -3.94 11.11 -1.20
C LEU A 119 -4.91 11.00 -0.02
N GLY A 120 -4.40 10.90 1.20
CA GLY A 120 -5.21 10.86 2.42
C GLY A 120 -6.11 12.09 2.52
N PHE A 121 -5.55 13.28 2.33
CA PHE A 121 -6.31 14.52 2.34
C PHE A 121 -7.38 14.59 1.24
N VAL A 122 -7.06 14.16 0.02
CA VAL A 122 -8.02 14.08 -1.09
C VAL A 122 -9.18 13.15 -0.73
N PHE A 123 -8.91 12.00 -0.15
CA PHE A 123 -9.95 11.05 0.22
C PHE A 123 -10.84 11.56 1.36
N LEU A 124 -10.25 12.23 2.35
CA LEU A 124 -10.97 12.79 3.49
C LEU A 124 -11.82 14.00 3.12
N THR A 125 -11.45 14.78 2.10
CA THR A 125 -12.14 16.04 1.76
C THR A 125 -13.11 15.91 0.59
N ARG A 126 -12.75 15.12 -0.43
CA ARG A 126 -13.43 15.11 -1.73
C ARG A 126 -14.60 14.12 -1.82
N TYR A 127 -14.74 13.24 -0.83
CA TYR A 127 -15.74 12.16 -0.78
C TYR A 127 -16.60 12.19 0.49
N LYS A 128 -16.73 13.37 1.12
CA LYS A 128 -17.65 13.56 2.25
C LYS A 128 -19.10 13.44 1.75
N SER A 129 -19.95 12.80 2.56
CA SER A 129 -21.38 12.64 2.31
C SER A 129 -22.11 13.98 2.28
#